data_AF-A0A3C1CI38-F1
#
_entry.id   AF-A0A3C1CI38-F1
#
_cell.length_a   1.000
_cell.length_b   1.000
_cell.length_c   1.000
_cell.angle_alpha   90.00
_cell.angle_beta   90.00
_cell.angle_gamma   90.00
#
_symmetry.space_group_name_H-M   'P 1'
#
loop_
_entity.id
_entity.type
_entity.pdbx_description
1 polymer ?
#
loop_
_entity_poly.entity_id
_entity_poly.type
_entity_poly.pdbx_seq_one_letter_code
_entity_poly.pdbx_strand_id
1 'polypeptide(L)'
;MAEIEIGIYKSGRRAYGFDDIAIVPSRRTRDPEDVDISWEIDAFRFDLPLMAAAMDGVVSPRTAVEIGRLGGLAVLNLEGLWTRYADPEPLFEEIAELDDDKATARMQEMYLEPVKPELVTERIREIKSSGVVSCASVTPQKTEALAPAILAGELDMLVIQGTVVSAEHVSKSSEPLNLKRFIREFEIPVIVGGCASYQAALHLMRTGAVGVLVGVGPGNACTTRGVLGLGVPQATAIADVAGARMRHLDETGVYVQVIADGGMSRGGDIAKAIACGADAVMLGSPLSSAEEAPCRGFHWGMATF
;
A
#
# COMPACT_ATOMS: atom_id res chain seq x y z
N MET A 1 27.80 -6.52 -5.11
CA MET A 1 27.07 -6.01 -6.30
C MET A 1 28.04 -5.21 -7.13
N ALA A 2 27.97 -5.28 -8.47
CA ALA A 2 28.83 -4.46 -9.32
C ALA A 2 28.33 -3.00 -9.25
N GLU A 3 29.10 -2.14 -8.60
CA GLU A 3 28.89 -0.70 -8.65
C GLU A 3 29.36 -0.17 -10.01
N ILE A 4 28.61 0.77 -10.59
CA ILE A 4 28.95 1.43 -11.85
C ILE A 4 29.46 2.82 -11.53
N GLU A 5 30.61 3.19 -12.11
CA GLU A 5 31.12 4.55 -12.00
C GLU A 5 30.19 5.53 -12.72
N ILE A 6 29.72 6.55 -11.98
CA ILE A 6 28.95 7.68 -12.52
C ILE A 6 29.92 8.80 -12.91
N GLY A 7 30.98 8.98 -12.13
CA GLY A 7 32.06 9.91 -12.38
C GLY A 7 33.20 9.68 -11.39
N ILE A 8 34.28 10.45 -11.50
CA ILE A 8 35.47 10.29 -10.65
C ILE A 8 35.06 10.31 -9.17
N TYR A 9 35.36 9.22 -8.45
CA TYR A 9 34.99 8.99 -7.04
C TYR A 9 33.49 8.93 -6.73
N LYS A 10 32.65 8.68 -7.73
CA LYS A 10 31.19 8.49 -7.57
C LYS A 10 30.74 7.23 -8.27
N SER A 11 30.09 6.35 -7.52
CA SER A 11 29.51 5.12 -8.02
C SER A 11 28.02 5.06 -7.73
N GLY A 12 27.32 4.26 -8.51
CA GLY A 12 25.90 3.96 -8.34
C GLY A 12 25.66 2.46 -8.45
N ARG A 13 24.70 1.98 -7.68
CA ARG A 13 24.18 0.63 -7.84
C ARG A 13 23.23 0.59 -9.02
N ARG A 14 23.45 -0.34 -9.97
CA ARG A 14 22.46 -0.65 -11.01
C ARG A 14 21.23 -1.30 -10.38
N ALA A 15 20.06 -0.84 -10.80
CA ALA A 15 18.76 -1.40 -10.41
C ALA A 15 17.91 -1.62 -11.67
N TYR A 16 16.90 -2.48 -11.54
CA TYR A 16 16.07 -3.04 -12.60
C TYR A 16 14.59 -2.91 -12.23
N GLY A 17 13.77 -2.48 -13.19
CA GLY A 17 12.31 -2.48 -13.14
C GLY A 17 11.72 -3.74 -13.76
N PHE A 18 10.39 -3.77 -13.89
CA PHE A 18 9.71 -4.92 -14.50
C PHE A 18 9.99 -5.07 -15.99
N ASP A 19 10.19 -3.96 -16.72
CA ASP A 19 10.51 -3.99 -18.15
C ASP A 19 11.91 -4.54 -18.45
N ASP A 20 12.80 -4.52 -17.46
CA ASP A 20 14.17 -5.03 -17.61
C ASP A 20 14.29 -6.55 -17.41
N ILE A 21 13.21 -7.22 -16.98
CA ILE A 21 13.22 -8.64 -16.61
C ILE A 21 12.06 -9.42 -17.24
N ALA A 22 12.24 -10.73 -17.37
CA ALA A 22 11.22 -11.68 -17.79
C ALA A 22 11.36 -12.99 -17.00
N ILE A 23 10.23 -13.68 -16.80
CA ILE A 23 10.22 -15.01 -16.18
C ILE A 23 10.59 -16.04 -17.23
N VAL A 24 11.58 -16.87 -16.95
CA VAL A 24 12.05 -17.92 -17.86
C VAL A 24 11.17 -19.17 -17.72
N PRO A 25 10.52 -19.66 -18.79
CA PRO A 25 9.83 -20.93 -18.76
C PRO A 25 10.78 -22.07 -18.41
N SER A 26 10.32 -23.00 -17.58
CA SER A 26 11.14 -24.15 -17.14
C SER A 26 10.60 -25.49 -17.67
N ARG A 27 11.22 -26.57 -17.23
CA ARG A 27 11.11 -27.90 -17.86
C ARG A 27 9.72 -28.54 -17.83
N ARG A 28 8.83 -28.17 -16.89
CA ARG A 28 7.48 -28.75 -16.79
C ARG A 28 6.44 -27.63 -16.72
N THR A 29 5.38 -27.77 -17.52
CA THR A 29 4.17 -26.96 -17.43
C THR A 29 3.19 -27.60 -16.46
N ARG A 30 2.27 -26.79 -15.94
CA ARG A 30 1.11 -27.20 -15.14
C ARG A 30 -0.12 -26.52 -15.72
N ASP A 31 -1.27 -27.12 -15.51
CA ASP A 31 -2.54 -26.50 -15.87
C ASP A 31 -2.79 -25.31 -14.92
N PRO A 32 -3.27 -24.15 -15.41
CA PRO A 32 -3.50 -22.98 -14.58
C PRO A 32 -4.43 -23.25 -13.39
N GLU A 33 -5.37 -24.17 -13.54
CA GLU A 33 -6.35 -24.58 -12.52
C GLU A 33 -5.70 -25.33 -11.35
N ASP A 34 -4.48 -25.86 -11.52
CA ASP A 34 -3.71 -26.55 -10.48
C ASP A 34 -2.83 -25.59 -9.66
N VAL A 35 -2.81 -24.30 -9.99
CA VAL A 35 -1.94 -23.31 -9.33
C VAL A 35 -2.70 -22.68 -8.16
N ASP A 36 -2.22 -22.92 -6.94
CA ASP A 36 -2.68 -22.19 -5.76
C ASP A 36 -2.07 -20.78 -5.75
N ILE A 37 -2.95 -19.78 -5.83
CA ILE A 37 -2.61 -18.35 -5.76
C ILE A 37 -3.10 -17.69 -4.46
N SER A 38 -3.58 -18.49 -3.51
CA SER A 38 -4.03 -17.97 -2.22
C SER A 38 -2.91 -17.25 -1.48
N TRP A 39 -3.31 -16.28 -0.67
CA TRP A 39 -2.42 -15.49 0.16
C TRP A 39 -2.84 -15.56 1.61
N GLU A 40 -1.88 -15.84 2.48
CA GLU A 40 -2.09 -15.92 3.93
C GLU A 40 -1.24 -14.84 4.62
N ILE A 41 -1.90 -14.08 5.49
CA ILE A 41 -1.26 -13.05 6.30
C ILE A 41 -1.94 -13.00 7.67
N ASP A 42 -1.14 -13.15 8.71
CA ASP A 42 -1.65 -13.31 10.08
C ASP A 42 -2.69 -14.45 10.15
N ALA A 43 -3.89 -14.20 10.71
CA ALA A 43 -4.98 -15.16 10.76
C ALA A 43 -5.87 -15.20 9.49
N PHE A 44 -5.57 -14.39 8.47
CA PHE A 44 -6.43 -14.21 7.30
C PHE A 44 -5.90 -14.97 6.08
N ARG A 45 -6.84 -15.55 5.32
CA ARG A 45 -6.59 -16.19 4.03
C ARG A 45 -7.45 -15.54 2.96
N PHE A 46 -6.80 -15.23 1.84
CA PHE A 46 -7.39 -14.63 0.65
C PHE A 46 -7.20 -15.57 -0.53
N ASP A 47 -8.18 -15.62 -1.45
CA ASP A 47 -8.06 -16.45 -2.66
C ASP A 47 -7.18 -15.77 -3.72
N LEU A 48 -6.96 -14.46 -3.60
CA LEU A 48 -6.10 -13.66 -4.46
C LEU A 48 -4.96 -13.02 -3.66
N PRO A 49 -3.72 -13.00 -4.19
CA PRO A 49 -2.58 -12.35 -3.53
C PRO A 49 -2.57 -10.85 -3.86
N LEU A 50 -3.69 -10.18 -3.57
CA LEU A 50 -3.98 -8.85 -4.07
C LEU A 50 -4.63 -7.97 -3.01
N MET A 51 -4.08 -6.77 -2.86
CA MET A 51 -4.62 -5.65 -2.10
C MET A 51 -5.03 -4.51 -3.06
N ALA A 52 -6.19 -3.90 -2.87
CA ALA A 52 -6.54 -2.64 -3.51
C ALA A 52 -5.94 -1.46 -2.74
N ALA A 53 -5.26 -0.57 -3.44
CA ALA A 53 -4.55 0.57 -2.85
C ALA A 53 -5.51 1.55 -2.18
N ALA A 54 -5.07 2.14 -1.07
CA ALA A 54 -5.80 3.16 -0.32
C ALA A 54 -5.89 4.48 -1.11
N MET A 55 -6.77 4.50 -2.10
CA MET A 55 -7.02 5.63 -2.98
C MET A 55 -8.53 5.84 -3.04
N ASP A 56 -8.98 7.06 -2.77
CA ASP A 56 -10.41 7.36 -2.64
C ASP A 56 -11.20 7.08 -3.92
N GLY A 57 -10.57 7.31 -5.08
CA GLY A 57 -11.14 6.99 -6.39
C GLY A 57 -11.13 5.51 -6.76
N VAL A 58 -10.57 4.63 -5.91
CA VAL A 58 -10.50 3.18 -6.12
C VAL A 58 -11.28 2.42 -5.04
N VAL A 59 -11.06 2.75 -3.77
CA VAL A 59 -11.65 2.03 -2.63
C VAL A 59 -12.66 2.91 -1.89
N SER A 60 -13.93 2.53 -2.00
CA SER A 60 -15.03 2.93 -1.13
C SER A 60 -15.43 1.76 -0.23
N PRO A 61 -16.31 1.96 0.78
CA PRO A 61 -16.88 0.84 1.51
C PRO A 61 -17.51 -0.20 0.59
N ARG A 62 -18.28 0.25 -0.42
CA ARG A 62 -18.90 -0.64 -1.42
C ARG A 62 -17.87 -1.43 -2.21
N THR A 63 -16.87 -0.78 -2.80
CA THR A 63 -15.87 -1.51 -3.61
C THR A 63 -14.97 -2.39 -2.75
N ALA A 64 -14.74 -2.03 -1.48
CA ALA A 64 -14.03 -2.89 -0.56
C ALA A 64 -14.75 -4.22 -0.32
N VAL A 65 -16.09 -4.18 -0.19
CA VAL A 65 -16.92 -5.38 -0.08
C VAL A 65 -16.84 -6.23 -1.35
N GLU A 66 -16.94 -5.62 -2.53
CA GLU A 66 -16.89 -6.38 -3.79
C GLU A 66 -15.51 -7.03 -4.02
N ILE A 67 -14.43 -6.31 -3.75
CA ILE A 67 -13.06 -6.87 -3.85
C ILE A 67 -12.85 -8.01 -2.84
N GLY A 68 -13.39 -7.86 -1.63
CA GLY A 68 -13.39 -8.92 -0.61
C GLY A 68 -14.11 -10.18 -1.07
N ARG A 69 -15.28 -10.04 -1.72
CA ARG A 69 -16.04 -11.17 -2.30
C ARG A 69 -15.34 -11.85 -3.47
N LEU A 70 -14.53 -11.11 -4.23
CA LEU A 70 -13.69 -11.64 -5.29
C LEU A 70 -12.43 -12.34 -4.76
N GLY A 71 -12.20 -12.33 -3.44
CA GLY A 71 -11.10 -13.02 -2.79
C GLY A 71 -9.85 -12.18 -2.59
N GLY A 72 -9.90 -10.86 -2.83
CA GLY A 72 -8.82 -9.92 -2.52
C GLY A 72 -9.02 -9.20 -1.19
N LEU A 73 -8.11 -8.29 -0.86
CA LEU A 73 -8.22 -7.37 0.26
C LEU A 73 -8.34 -5.95 -0.28
N ALA A 74 -9.17 -5.10 0.32
CA ALA A 74 -9.25 -3.68 -0.06
C ALA A 74 -8.92 -2.78 1.12
N VAL A 75 -8.11 -1.76 0.87
CA VAL A 75 -7.63 -0.85 1.92
C VAL A 75 -8.35 0.48 1.79
N LEU A 76 -9.24 0.80 2.73
CA LEU A 76 -9.91 2.10 2.77
C LEU A 76 -8.93 3.19 3.24
N ASN A 77 -8.88 4.33 2.56
CA ASN A 77 -8.10 5.48 3.03
C ASN A 77 -8.84 6.24 4.15
N LEU A 78 -8.33 6.20 5.38
CA LEU A 78 -8.97 6.86 6.53
C LEU A 78 -8.76 8.37 6.58
N GLU A 79 -7.88 8.90 5.73
CA GLU A 79 -7.63 10.34 5.59
C GLU A 79 -8.26 10.91 4.30
N GLY A 80 -9.06 10.10 3.62
CA GLY A 80 -9.76 10.42 2.38
C GLY A 80 -11.09 11.16 2.55
N LEU A 81 -11.78 11.38 1.43
CA LEU A 81 -13.10 11.99 1.39
C LEU A 81 -14.17 11.14 2.11
N TRP A 82 -14.02 9.81 2.07
CA TRP A 82 -14.92 8.83 2.72
C TRP A 82 -15.08 9.03 4.23
N THR A 83 -14.12 9.67 4.89
CA THR A 83 -14.12 9.94 6.33
C THR A 83 -14.19 11.43 6.66
N ARG A 84 -14.31 12.31 5.66
CA ARG A 84 -14.49 13.77 5.82
C ARG A 84 -15.93 14.19 5.56
N TYR A 85 -16.63 13.47 4.69
CA TYR A 85 -18.00 13.77 4.28
C TYR A 85 -18.92 12.58 4.53
N ALA A 86 -20.14 12.86 5.01
CA ALA A 86 -21.16 11.83 5.22
C ALA A 86 -21.54 11.17 3.87
N ASP A 87 -21.58 11.98 2.81
CA ASP A 87 -21.77 11.52 1.43
C ASP A 87 -20.74 12.20 0.51
N PRO A 88 -19.63 11.52 0.16
CA PRO A 88 -18.61 12.06 -0.73
C PRO A 88 -18.89 11.81 -2.22
N GLU A 89 -19.93 11.05 -2.59
CA GLU A 89 -20.19 10.68 -4.00
C GLU A 89 -20.32 11.91 -4.93
N PRO A 90 -21.06 12.99 -4.56
CA PRO A 90 -21.12 14.18 -5.39
C PRO A 90 -19.75 14.87 -5.60
N LEU A 91 -18.81 14.72 -4.66
CA LEU A 91 -17.46 15.27 -4.79
C LEU A 91 -16.63 14.47 -5.80
N PHE A 92 -16.79 13.15 -5.83
CA PHE A 92 -16.14 12.30 -6.84
C PHE A 92 -16.67 12.60 -8.24
N GLU A 93 -17.99 12.82 -8.37
CA GLU A 93 -18.59 13.24 -9.64
C GLU A 93 -18.06 14.61 -10.09
N GLU A 94 -17.95 15.59 -9.18
CA GLU A 94 -17.33 16.89 -9.49
C GLU A 94 -15.88 16.71 -9.97
N ILE A 95 -15.07 15.93 -9.25
CA ILE A 95 -13.66 15.70 -9.61
C ILE A 95 -13.54 15.06 -11.00
N ALA A 96 -14.40 14.10 -11.34
CA ALA A 96 -14.36 13.39 -12.62
C ALA A 96 -14.72 14.29 -13.83
N GLU A 97 -15.35 15.44 -13.60
CA GLU A 97 -15.71 16.41 -14.64
C GLU A 97 -14.70 17.57 -14.78
N LEU A 98 -13.74 17.70 -13.86
CA LEU A 98 -12.75 18.77 -13.87
C LEU A 98 -11.60 18.51 -14.84
N ASP A 99 -11.08 19.60 -15.43
CA ASP A 99 -9.80 19.57 -16.13
C ASP A 99 -8.64 19.36 -15.12
N ASP A 100 -7.59 18.64 -15.52
CA ASP A 100 -6.42 18.29 -14.67
C ASP A 100 -5.80 19.50 -13.95
N ASP A 101 -5.74 20.66 -14.61
CA ASP A 101 -5.14 21.89 -14.09
C ASP A 101 -5.98 22.54 -12.99
N LYS A 102 -7.28 22.27 -12.95
CA LYS A 102 -8.21 22.75 -11.92
C LYS A 102 -8.48 21.71 -10.84
N ALA A 103 -8.42 20.43 -11.19
CA ALA A 103 -8.70 19.32 -10.29
C ALA A 103 -7.84 19.40 -9.01
N THR A 104 -6.53 19.65 -9.15
CA THR A 104 -5.62 19.71 -8.00
C THR A 104 -6.05 20.75 -6.96
N ALA A 105 -6.36 21.98 -7.41
CA ALA A 105 -6.75 23.06 -6.51
C ALA A 105 -8.10 22.80 -5.83
N ARG A 106 -9.08 22.28 -6.58
CA ARG A 106 -10.40 21.94 -6.04
C ARG A 106 -10.33 20.79 -5.04
N MET A 107 -9.53 19.77 -5.32
CA MET A 107 -9.31 18.69 -4.38
C MET A 107 -8.60 19.19 -3.11
N GLN A 108 -7.58 20.05 -3.22
CA GLN A 108 -6.96 20.67 -2.04
C GLN A 108 -7.99 21.33 -1.13
N GLU A 109 -8.95 22.06 -1.70
CA GLU A 109 -10.05 22.68 -0.95
C GLU A 109 -10.97 21.65 -0.28
N MET A 110 -11.34 20.58 -0.98
CA MET A 110 -12.16 19.49 -0.42
C MET A 110 -11.45 18.76 0.75
N TYR A 111 -10.14 18.57 0.66
CA TYR A 111 -9.36 17.90 1.71
C TYR A 111 -9.06 18.77 2.93
N LEU A 112 -9.42 20.06 2.93
CA LEU A 112 -9.35 20.92 4.12
C LEU A 112 -10.38 20.54 5.19
N GLU A 113 -11.51 19.93 4.80
CA GLU A 113 -12.49 19.44 5.77
C GLU A 113 -11.84 18.36 6.64
N PRO A 114 -11.82 18.50 7.97
CA PRO A 114 -11.11 17.55 8.83
C PRO A 114 -11.73 16.15 8.77
N VAL A 115 -10.88 15.14 8.96
CA VAL A 115 -11.32 13.75 9.17
C VAL A 115 -12.22 13.67 10.41
N LYS A 116 -13.36 13.00 10.27
CA LYS A 116 -14.37 12.81 11.30
C LYS A 116 -14.25 11.42 11.91
N PRO A 117 -13.81 11.28 13.19
CA PRO A 117 -13.63 9.98 13.84
C PRO A 117 -14.89 9.10 13.85
N GLU A 118 -16.07 9.71 13.90
CA GLU A 118 -17.35 9.02 13.80
C GLU A 118 -17.54 8.34 12.43
N LEU A 119 -17.14 9.01 11.34
CA LEU A 119 -17.21 8.44 10.00
C LEU A 119 -16.15 7.36 9.79
N VAL A 120 -14.94 7.51 10.37
CA VAL A 120 -13.94 6.43 10.40
C VAL A 120 -14.56 5.16 10.99
N THR A 121 -15.19 5.28 12.15
CA THR A 121 -15.85 4.16 12.85
C THR A 121 -16.97 3.56 12.00
N GLU A 122 -17.82 4.41 11.41
CA GLU A 122 -18.96 3.99 10.59
C GLU A 122 -18.53 3.22 9.34
N ARG A 123 -17.57 3.74 8.58
CA ARG A 123 -17.11 3.13 7.32
C ARG A 123 -16.42 1.80 7.54
N ILE A 124 -15.66 1.65 8.63
CA ILE A 124 -15.05 0.37 9.01
C ILE A 124 -16.15 -0.67 9.31
N ARG A 125 -17.16 -0.30 10.10
CA ARG A 125 -18.28 -1.19 10.44
C ARG A 125 -19.10 -1.58 9.22
N GLU A 126 -19.28 -0.66 8.27
CA GLU A 126 -19.96 -0.93 7.01
C GLU A 126 -19.29 -2.08 6.26
N ILE A 127 -17.96 -1.99 6.06
CA ILE A 127 -17.17 -3.06 5.42
C ILE A 127 -17.25 -4.35 6.22
N LYS A 128 -16.98 -4.29 7.54
CA LYS A 128 -16.93 -5.47 8.40
C LYS A 128 -18.27 -6.22 8.47
N SER A 129 -19.40 -5.49 8.52
CA SER A 129 -20.74 -6.07 8.61
C SER A 129 -21.14 -6.90 7.38
N SER A 130 -20.44 -6.72 6.26
CA SER A 130 -20.64 -7.53 5.05
C SER A 130 -20.04 -8.94 5.13
N GLY A 131 -19.18 -9.20 6.12
CA GLY A 131 -18.50 -10.48 6.33
C GLY A 131 -17.15 -10.62 5.62
N VAL A 132 -16.65 -9.58 4.93
CA VAL A 132 -15.28 -9.55 4.40
C VAL A 132 -14.30 -8.97 5.42
N VAL A 133 -13.00 -9.23 5.24
CA VAL A 133 -11.95 -8.65 6.08
C VAL A 133 -11.89 -7.14 5.88
N SER A 134 -12.09 -6.37 6.95
CA SER A 134 -11.98 -4.91 6.91
C SER A 134 -10.53 -4.45 7.06
N CYS A 135 -10.04 -3.67 6.08
CA CYS A 135 -8.69 -3.13 6.10
C CYS A 135 -8.68 -1.65 5.72
N ALA A 136 -7.83 -0.88 6.39
CA ALA A 136 -7.77 0.56 6.19
C ALA A 136 -6.36 1.11 6.39
N SER A 137 -6.08 2.25 5.76
CA SER A 137 -4.78 2.91 5.76
C SER A 137 -4.84 4.24 6.49
N VAL A 138 -3.77 4.54 7.21
CA VAL A 138 -3.52 5.81 7.88
C VAL A 138 -2.05 6.17 7.76
N THR A 139 -1.74 7.46 7.67
CA THR A 139 -0.38 7.96 7.71
C THR A 139 0.23 7.81 9.11
N PRO A 140 1.57 7.67 9.21
CA PRO A 140 2.25 7.67 10.50
C PRO A 140 1.88 8.86 11.40
N GLN A 141 1.60 10.02 10.80
CA GLN A 141 1.30 11.27 11.50
C GLN A 141 -0.09 11.28 12.17
N LYS A 142 -1.05 10.52 11.64
CA LYS A 142 -2.43 10.46 12.17
C LYS A 142 -2.75 9.15 12.89
N THR A 143 -1.83 8.19 12.89
CA THR A 143 -2.04 6.85 13.45
C THR A 143 -2.55 6.90 14.90
N GLU A 144 -1.86 7.59 15.80
CA GLU A 144 -2.27 7.67 17.22
C GLU A 144 -3.60 8.40 17.41
N ALA A 145 -3.84 9.46 16.63
CA ALA A 145 -5.06 10.26 16.72
C ALA A 145 -6.31 9.48 16.27
N LEU A 146 -6.17 8.62 15.25
CA LEU A 146 -7.28 7.83 14.72
C LEU A 146 -7.41 6.44 15.35
N ALA A 147 -6.40 5.97 16.10
CA ALA A 147 -6.41 4.66 16.76
C ALA A 147 -7.68 4.37 17.58
N PRO A 148 -8.23 5.31 18.39
CA PRO A 148 -9.48 5.05 19.13
C PRO A 148 -10.69 4.78 18.22
N ALA A 149 -10.81 5.51 17.10
CA ALA A 149 -11.90 5.33 16.14
C ALA A 149 -11.74 4.03 15.34
N ILE A 150 -10.50 3.68 14.98
CA ILE A 150 -10.16 2.42 14.31
C ILE A 150 -10.56 1.22 15.17
N LEU A 151 -10.20 1.25 16.47
CA LEU A 151 -10.55 0.20 17.42
C LEU A 151 -12.07 0.14 17.66
N ALA A 152 -12.74 1.30 17.79
CA ALA A 152 -14.19 1.34 17.93
C ALA A 152 -14.95 0.82 16.70
N GLY A 153 -14.34 0.95 15.51
CA GLY A 153 -14.83 0.37 14.26
C GLY A 153 -14.60 -1.15 14.18
N GLU A 154 -13.79 -1.70 15.07
CA GLU A 154 -13.35 -3.11 15.07
C GLU A 154 -12.61 -3.49 13.77
N LEU A 155 -11.71 -2.65 13.27
CA LEU A 155 -10.93 -2.96 12.06
C LEU A 155 -10.17 -4.29 12.19
N ASP A 156 -10.13 -5.08 11.12
CA ASP A 156 -9.45 -6.40 11.15
C ASP A 156 -7.95 -6.32 10.83
N MET A 157 -7.53 -5.35 10.02
CA MET A 157 -6.13 -5.14 9.67
C MET A 157 -5.82 -3.66 9.39
N LEU A 158 -4.76 -3.13 10.00
CA LEU A 158 -4.32 -1.75 9.81
C LEU A 158 -3.12 -1.66 8.86
N VAL A 159 -3.16 -0.69 7.96
CA VAL A 159 -2.00 -0.29 7.15
C VAL A 159 -1.51 1.07 7.64
N ILE A 160 -0.25 1.16 8.07
CA ILE A 160 0.42 2.44 8.31
C ILE A 160 1.23 2.77 7.05
N GLN A 161 0.71 3.70 6.24
CA GLN A 161 1.23 3.97 4.90
C GLN A 161 1.67 5.42 4.72
N GLY A 162 2.85 5.61 4.14
CA GLY A 162 3.30 6.87 3.55
C GLY A 162 4.19 6.62 2.34
N THR A 163 4.54 7.66 1.58
CA THR A 163 5.43 7.50 0.40
C THR A 163 6.77 6.89 0.76
N VAL A 164 7.33 7.28 1.91
CA VAL A 164 8.54 6.71 2.50
C VAL A 164 8.31 6.64 4.00
N VAL A 165 8.40 5.45 4.57
CA VAL A 165 8.29 5.24 6.02
C VAL A 165 9.58 4.60 6.54
N SER A 166 10.10 5.18 7.62
CA SER A 166 11.22 4.63 8.40
C SER A 166 10.73 4.21 9.76
N ALA A 167 11.36 3.18 10.34
CA ALA A 167 11.02 2.71 11.70
C ALA A 167 11.29 3.78 12.77
N GLU A 168 12.22 4.69 12.51
CA GLU A 168 12.57 5.82 13.37
C GLU A 168 12.37 7.11 12.59
N HIS A 169 11.50 7.99 13.08
CA HIS A 169 11.37 9.36 12.62
C HIS A 169 11.96 10.29 13.68
N VAL A 170 12.71 11.31 13.26
CA VAL A 170 13.31 12.29 14.17
C VAL A 170 12.72 13.66 13.84
N SER A 171 12.01 14.24 14.80
CA SER A 171 11.42 15.57 14.69
C SER A 171 11.88 16.44 15.86
N LYS A 172 12.12 17.72 15.58
CA LYS A 172 12.39 18.74 16.61
C LYS A 172 11.13 19.49 17.03
N SER A 173 10.04 19.34 16.27
CA SER A 173 8.81 20.13 16.40
C SER A 173 7.64 19.33 16.96
N SER A 174 7.72 18.00 16.91
CA SER A 174 6.66 17.09 17.36
C SER A 174 7.27 15.79 17.86
N GLU A 175 6.57 15.10 18.77
CA GLU A 175 6.94 13.75 19.15
C GLU A 175 6.58 12.79 17.99
N PRO A 176 7.55 12.05 17.43
CA PRO A 176 7.32 11.12 16.34
C PRO A 176 6.65 9.84 16.84
N LEU A 177 5.81 9.22 16.00
CA LEU A 177 5.25 7.89 16.26
C LEU A 177 6.37 6.88 16.48
N ASN A 178 6.35 6.21 17.63
CA ASN A 178 7.21 5.06 17.88
C ASN A 178 6.54 3.79 17.34
N LEU A 179 6.81 3.46 16.08
CA LEU A 179 6.18 2.33 15.39
C LEU A 179 6.36 1.00 16.15
N LYS A 180 7.55 0.75 16.71
CA LYS A 180 7.83 -0.47 17.46
C LYS A 180 6.97 -0.59 18.72
N ARG A 181 6.77 0.50 19.44
CA ARG A 181 5.91 0.53 20.62
C ARG A 181 4.46 0.37 20.21
N PHE A 182 4.00 1.19 19.25
CA PHE A 182 2.62 1.19 18.77
C PHE A 182 2.20 -0.20 18.28
N ILE A 183 2.94 -0.79 17.34
CA ILE A 183 2.57 -2.08 16.72
C ILE A 183 2.55 -3.23 17.74
N ARG A 184 3.38 -3.19 18.77
CA ARG A 184 3.37 -4.22 19.83
C ARG A 184 2.25 -4.07 20.84
N GLU A 185 1.77 -2.84 21.04
CA GLU A 185 0.67 -2.53 21.96
C GLU A 185 -0.70 -2.55 21.24
N PHE A 186 -0.71 -2.48 19.90
CA PHE A 186 -1.92 -2.49 19.09
C PHE A 186 -2.43 -3.92 18.88
N GLU A 187 -3.73 -4.13 19.10
CA GLU A 187 -4.34 -5.47 19.12
C GLU A 187 -4.65 -6.04 17.72
N ILE A 188 -4.47 -5.23 16.68
CA ILE A 188 -4.81 -5.56 15.28
C ILE A 188 -3.50 -5.74 14.49
N PRO A 189 -3.39 -6.74 13.59
CA PRO A 189 -2.21 -6.91 12.75
C PRO A 189 -1.95 -5.67 11.89
N VAL A 190 -0.67 -5.25 11.84
CA VAL A 190 -0.25 -4.03 11.16
C VAL A 190 0.68 -4.32 9.98
N ILE A 191 0.33 -3.80 8.81
CA ILE A 191 1.20 -3.68 7.64
C ILE A 191 1.83 -2.28 7.63
N VAL A 192 3.11 -2.14 7.28
CA VAL A 192 3.79 -0.83 7.27
C VAL A 192 4.56 -0.59 5.97
N GLY A 193 4.49 0.61 5.41
CA GLY A 193 5.37 1.04 4.32
C GLY A 193 5.02 2.43 3.80
N GLY A 194 5.51 2.90 2.66
CA GLY A 194 6.38 2.23 1.70
C GLY A 194 7.86 2.26 2.07
N CYS A 195 8.56 1.20 1.69
CA CYS A 195 10.02 1.11 1.76
C CYS A 195 10.58 0.62 0.43
N ALA A 196 11.85 0.87 0.17
CA ALA A 196 12.50 0.45 -1.09
C ALA A 196 13.95 0.00 -0.91
N SER A 197 14.37 -0.26 0.33
CA SER A 197 15.73 -0.70 0.64
C SER A 197 15.72 -1.79 1.70
N TYR A 198 16.73 -2.66 1.64
CA TYR A 198 16.95 -3.74 2.60
C TYR A 198 16.92 -3.24 4.06
N GLN A 199 17.66 -2.17 4.37
CA GLN A 199 17.82 -1.68 5.75
C GLN A 199 16.51 -1.11 6.30
N ALA A 200 15.80 -0.31 5.49
CA ALA A 200 14.52 0.24 5.90
C ALA A 200 13.50 -0.87 6.16
N ALA A 201 13.39 -1.84 5.26
CA ALA A 201 12.47 -2.96 5.43
C ALA A 201 12.81 -3.82 6.65
N LEU A 202 14.09 -4.15 6.87
CA LEU A 202 14.51 -4.93 8.05
C LEU A 202 14.13 -4.22 9.36
N HIS A 203 14.27 -2.89 9.41
CA HIS A 203 13.86 -2.12 10.58
C HIS A 203 12.34 -2.09 10.76
N LEU A 204 11.57 -1.96 9.67
CA LEU A 204 10.11 -2.05 9.71
C LEU A 204 9.65 -3.43 10.21
N MET A 205 10.22 -4.52 9.70
CA MET A 205 9.91 -5.88 10.17
C MET A 205 10.14 -6.04 11.68
N ARG A 206 11.27 -5.51 12.20
CA ARG A 206 11.60 -5.56 13.62
C ARG A 206 10.66 -4.77 14.55
N THR A 207 9.78 -3.92 14.00
CA THR A 207 8.72 -3.27 14.78
C THR A 207 7.68 -4.28 15.27
N GLY A 208 7.49 -5.38 14.55
CA GLY A 208 6.41 -6.36 14.76
C GLY A 208 5.37 -6.38 13.64
N ALA A 209 5.57 -5.61 12.55
CA ALA A 209 4.67 -5.61 11.41
C ALA A 209 4.54 -7.00 10.79
N VAL A 210 3.30 -7.39 10.43
CA VAL A 210 3.01 -8.68 9.78
C VAL A 210 3.30 -8.66 8.28
N GLY A 211 3.37 -7.45 7.70
CA GLY A 211 3.74 -7.23 6.31
C GLY A 211 4.39 -5.87 6.09
N VAL A 212 5.14 -5.74 5.00
CA VAL A 212 5.73 -4.47 4.56
C VAL A 212 5.33 -4.13 3.13
N LEU A 213 4.98 -2.87 2.88
CA LEU A 213 4.74 -2.36 1.53
C LEU A 213 6.05 -1.93 0.87
N VAL A 214 6.29 -2.42 -0.34
CA VAL A 214 7.52 -2.17 -1.10
C VAL A 214 7.23 -1.32 -2.32
N GLY A 215 7.79 -0.13 -2.35
CA GLY A 215 7.63 0.81 -3.45
C GLY A 215 7.86 2.24 -3.01
N VAL A 216 8.76 2.95 -3.71
CA VAL A 216 8.93 4.41 -3.58
C VAL A 216 9.04 4.99 -4.98
N GLY A 217 7.98 5.71 -5.39
CA GLY A 217 7.88 6.30 -6.73
C GLY A 217 7.49 5.42 -7.93
N PRO A 218 7.15 4.11 -7.84
CA PRO A 218 6.74 3.34 -9.03
C PRO A 218 5.25 3.51 -9.37
N GLY A 219 4.42 4.04 -8.46
CA GLY A 219 3.00 4.23 -8.68
C GLY A 219 2.72 5.20 -9.83
N ASN A 220 1.69 4.93 -10.63
CA ASN A 220 1.36 5.74 -11.80
C ASN A 220 0.99 7.19 -11.43
N ALA A 221 0.23 7.39 -10.34
CA ALA A 221 -0.08 8.71 -9.80
C ALA A 221 1.07 9.37 -9.02
N CYS A 222 2.21 8.69 -8.85
CA CYS A 222 3.26 9.13 -7.95
C CYS A 222 4.31 9.96 -8.70
N THR A 223 4.54 11.20 -8.24
CA THR A 223 5.51 12.12 -8.85
C THR A 223 6.87 12.14 -8.14
N THR A 224 7.07 11.34 -7.10
CA THR A 224 8.26 11.36 -6.22
C THR A 224 9.59 11.27 -6.97
N ARG A 225 9.69 10.42 -8.00
CA ARG A 225 10.93 10.33 -8.81
C ARG A 225 11.19 11.61 -9.61
N GLY A 226 10.14 12.19 -10.20
CA GLY A 226 10.26 13.40 -11.01
C GLY A 226 10.51 14.66 -10.17
N VAL A 227 9.86 14.76 -9.00
CA VAL A 227 9.89 15.96 -8.14
C VAL A 227 11.05 15.90 -7.13
N LEU A 228 11.24 14.76 -6.46
CA LEU A 228 12.22 14.62 -5.37
C LEU A 228 13.50 13.88 -5.79
N GLY A 229 13.51 13.22 -6.96
CA GLY A 229 14.63 12.39 -7.40
C GLY A 229 14.81 11.10 -6.59
N LEU A 230 13.82 10.71 -5.78
CA LEU A 230 13.87 9.53 -4.92
C LEU A 230 13.13 8.35 -5.54
N GLY A 231 13.76 7.19 -5.55
CA GLY A 231 13.10 5.94 -5.91
C GLY A 231 14.09 4.83 -6.21
N VAL A 232 13.57 3.59 -6.19
CA VAL A 232 14.29 2.40 -6.62
C VAL A 232 13.42 1.68 -7.65
N PRO A 233 13.98 1.22 -8.79
CA PRO A 233 13.27 0.34 -9.71
C PRO A 233 12.67 -0.89 -9.02
N GLN A 234 11.40 -1.19 -9.34
CA GLN A 234 10.54 -1.99 -8.47
C GLN A 234 11.01 -3.45 -8.30
N ALA A 235 11.51 -4.09 -9.36
CA ALA A 235 12.02 -5.46 -9.25
C ALA A 235 13.23 -5.55 -8.29
N THR A 236 14.12 -4.55 -8.32
CA THR A 236 15.23 -4.48 -7.37
C THR A 236 14.77 -4.18 -5.94
N ALA A 237 13.80 -3.28 -5.77
CA ALA A 237 13.24 -2.97 -4.45
C ALA A 237 12.62 -4.21 -3.80
N ILE A 238 11.79 -4.96 -4.54
CA ILE A 238 11.16 -6.21 -4.05
C ILE A 238 12.24 -7.23 -3.67
N ALA A 239 13.22 -7.46 -4.53
CA ALA A 239 14.27 -8.44 -4.26
C ALA A 239 15.11 -8.09 -3.01
N ASP A 240 15.44 -6.81 -2.80
CA ASP A 240 16.15 -6.36 -1.62
C ASP A 240 15.34 -6.57 -0.33
N VAL A 241 14.05 -6.24 -0.39
CA VAL A 241 13.16 -6.38 0.76
C VAL A 241 12.86 -7.85 1.06
N ALA A 242 12.72 -8.69 0.04
CA ALA A 242 12.65 -10.13 0.21
C ALA A 242 13.92 -10.68 0.88
N GLY A 243 15.10 -10.16 0.52
CA GLY A 243 16.35 -10.45 1.23
C GLY A 243 16.32 -10.04 2.71
N ALA A 244 15.76 -8.86 3.02
CA ALA A 244 15.57 -8.40 4.39
C ALA A 244 14.61 -9.31 5.18
N ARG A 245 13.51 -9.75 4.55
CA ARG A 245 12.58 -10.74 5.14
C ARG A 245 13.31 -12.02 5.50
N MET A 246 14.13 -12.57 4.60
CA MET A 246 14.88 -13.80 4.89
C MET A 246 15.82 -13.62 6.07
N ARG A 247 16.47 -12.45 6.19
CA ARG A 247 17.29 -12.15 7.36
C ARG A 247 16.47 -12.05 8.64
N HIS A 248 15.31 -11.39 8.60
CA HIS A 248 14.41 -11.30 9.74
C HIS A 248 13.91 -12.68 10.19
N LEU A 249 13.55 -13.54 9.24
CA LEU A 249 13.12 -14.91 9.49
C LEU A 249 14.22 -15.72 10.17
N ASP A 250 15.46 -15.62 9.70
CA ASP A 250 16.63 -16.26 10.31
C ASP A 250 16.88 -15.75 11.74
N GLU A 251 16.68 -14.45 11.99
CA GLU A 251 16.88 -13.83 13.30
C GLU A 251 15.78 -14.14 14.33
N THR A 252 14.53 -14.33 13.88
CA THR A 252 13.36 -14.31 14.77
C THR A 252 12.44 -15.53 14.65
N GLY A 253 12.56 -16.30 13.58
CA GLY A 253 11.59 -17.35 13.22
C GLY A 253 10.26 -16.82 12.66
N VAL A 254 10.11 -15.50 12.46
CA VAL A 254 8.87 -14.87 11.99
C VAL A 254 8.97 -14.47 10.53
N TYR A 255 8.04 -14.98 9.71
CA TYR A 255 7.90 -14.64 8.30
C TYR A 255 7.04 -13.37 8.15
N VAL A 256 7.65 -12.28 7.69
CA VAL A 256 6.94 -11.02 7.41
C VAL A 256 6.63 -10.92 5.93
N GLN A 257 5.37 -10.68 5.59
CA GLN A 257 4.92 -10.64 4.20
C GLN A 257 5.51 -9.44 3.44
N VAL A 258 5.91 -9.64 2.19
CA VAL A 258 6.41 -8.60 1.29
C VAL A 258 5.34 -8.29 0.26
N ILE A 259 4.79 -7.08 0.30
CA ILE A 259 3.70 -6.66 -0.57
C ILE A 259 4.24 -5.63 -1.56
N ALA A 260 4.25 -5.95 -2.85
CA ALA A 260 4.70 -5.01 -3.87
C ALA A 260 3.66 -3.91 -4.11
N ASP A 261 3.98 -2.66 -3.83
CA ASP A 261 3.09 -1.50 -3.98
C ASP A 261 3.55 -0.61 -5.14
N GLY A 262 2.75 -0.61 -6.21
CA GLY A 262 2.94 0.23 -7.39
C GLY A 262 3.84 -0.34 -8.49
N GLY A 263 3.80 0.30 -9.66
CA GLY A 263 4.58 -0.06 -10.85
C GLY A 263 4.01 -1.19 -11.70
N MET A 264 2.89 -1.79 -11.32
CA MET A 264 2.25 -2.87 -12.07
C MET A 264 1.07 -2.32 -12.88
N SER A 265 1.07 -2.59 -14.18
CA SER A 265 0.00 -2.16 -15.11
C SER A 265 -0.66 -3.35 -15.80
N ARG A 266 -0.02 -4.52 -15.81
CA ARG A 266 -0.46 -5.73 -16.51
C ARG A 266 -0.24 -6.96 -15.64
N GLY A 267 -0.95 -8.05 -15.93
CA GLY A 267 -0.79 -9.33 -15.22
C GLY A 267 0.64 -9.88 -15.26
N GLY A 268 1.40 -9.61 -16.32
CA GLY A 268 2.82 -9.96 -16.39
C GLY A 268 3.69 -9.25 -15.35
N ASP A 269 3.35 -8.02 -14.97
CA ASP A 269 4.07 -7.26 -13.94
C ASP A 269 3.80 -7.86 -12.55
N ILE A 270 2.55 -8.28 -12.30
CA ILE A 270 2.16 -9.01 -11.07
C ILE A 270 2.97 -10.29 -10.95
N ALA A 271 3.01 -11.11 -12.01
CA ALA A 271 3.79 -12.34 -12.02
C ALA A 271 5.28 -12.09 -11.75
N LYS A 272 5.85 -11.03 -12.35
CA LYS A 272 7.24 -10.62 -12.11
C LYS A 272 7.46 -10.15 -10.66
N ALA A 273 6.51 -9.44 -10.06
CA ALA A 273 6.58 -9.01 -8.67
C ALA A 273 6.67 -10.21 -7.72
N ILE A 274 5.79 -11.21 -7.90
CA ILE A 274 5.84 -12.46 -7.14
C ILE A 274 7.18 -13.19 -7.37
N ALA A 275 7.65 -13.28 -8.62
CA ALA A 275 8.94 -13.89 -8.93
C ALA A 275 10.15 -13.16 -8.31
N CYS A 276 10.06 -11.84 -8.09
CA CYS A 276 11.07 -11.07 -7.38
C CYS A 276 11.05 -11.28 -5.86
N GLY A 277 10.04 -11.96 -5.32
CA GLY A 277 9.93 -12.33 -3.91
C GLY A 277 8.83 -11.61 -3.14
N ALA A 278 7.88 -10.95 -3.82
CA ALA A 278 6.65 -10.49 -3.19
C ALA A 278 5.70 -11.67 -2.90
N ASP A 279 4.99 -11.61 -1.79
CA ASP A 279 3.98 -12.57 -1.38
C ASP A 279 2.56 -12.14 -1.85
N ALA A 280 2.35 -10.83 -1.98
CA ALA A 280 1.15 -10.22 -2.55
C ALA A 280 1.47 -8.91 -3.28
N VAL A 281 0.48 -8.34 -3.97
CA VAL A 281 0.61 -7.06 -4.69
C VAL A 281 -0.46 -6.07 -4.25
N MET A 282 -0.12 -4.78 -4.21
CA MET A 282 -1.07 -3.68 -4.03
C MET A 282 -1.28 -2.96 -5.38
N LEU A 283 -2.54 -2.91 -5.83
CA LEU A 283 -2.94 -2.32 -7.11
C LEU A 283 -3.82 -1.09 -6.93
N GLY A 284 -3.49 -0.01 -7.63
CA GLY A 284 -4.28 1.23 -7.69
C GLY A 284 -4.89 1.41 -9.08
N SER A 285 -4.15 2.05 -9.98
CA SER A 285 -4.63 2.45 -11.32
C SER A 285 -5.33 1.36 -12.14
N PRO A 286 -4.90 0.08 -12.16
CA PRO A 286 -5.65 -0.95 -12.89
C PRO A 286 -7.08 -1.14 -12.37
N LEU A 287 -7.30 -0.94 -11.06
CA LEU A 287 -8.61 -1.09 -10.43
C LEU A 287 -9.48 0.16 -10.56
N SER A 288 -8.90 1.35 -10.79
CA SER A 288 -9.71 2.56 -11.00
C SER A 288 -10.57 2.50 -12.26
N SER A 289 -10.20 1.63 -13.21
CA SER A 289 -10.91 1.44 -14.47
C SER A 289 -12.13 0.51 -14.36
N ALA A 290 -12.37 -0.09 -13.19
CA ALA A 290 -13.55 -0.92 -12.96
C ALA A 290 -14.84 -0.08 -12.96
N GLU A 291 -15.96 -0.67 -13.35
CA GLU A 291 -17.27 0.01 -13.36
C GLU A 291 -17.69 0.44 -11.96
N GLU A 292 -17.31 -0.34 -10.96
CA GLU A 292 -17.63 -0.12 -9.55
C GLU A 292 -16.78 0.99 -8.91
N ALA A 293 -15.67 1.38 -9.54
CA ALA A 293 -14.70 2.32 -9.00
C ALA A 293 -15.34 3.71 -8.76
N PRO A 294 -15.18 4.33 -7.57
CA PRO A 294 -15.89 5.54 -7.18
C PRO A 294 -15.75 6.70 -8.17
N CYS A 295 -14.56 6.89 -8.73
CA CYS A 295 -14.25 8.04 -9.56
C CYS A 295 -14.17 7.70 -11.06
N ARG A 296 -14.82 6.61 -11.50
CA ARG A 296 -15.05 6.26 -12.92
C ARG A 296 -13.80 6.32 -13.82
N GLY A 297 -12.70 5.71 -13.38
CA GLY A 297 -11.43 5.72 -14.11
C GLY A 297 -10.36 6.63 -13.52
N PHE A 298 -10.76 7.74 -12.89
CA PHE A 298 -9.84 8.71 -12.30
C PHE A 298 -9.33 8.25 -10.93
N HIS A 299 -8.09 8.60 -10.61
CA HIS A 299 -7.46 8.21 -9.35
C HIS A 299 -6.33 9.16 -8.94
N TRP A 300 -5.99 9.20 -7.66
CA TRP A 300 -4.87 9.98 -7.13
C TRP A 300 -4.28 9.30 -5.90
N GLY A 301 -3.01 9.57 -5.61
CA GLY A 301 -2.33 9.03 -4.44
C GLY A 301 -2.70 9.73 -3.14
N MET A 302 -2.36 9.13 -2.00
CA MET A 302 -2.60 9.72 -0.67
C MET A 302 -1.80 10.99 -0.37
N ALA A 303 -0.74 11.27 -1.14
CA ALA A 303 0.20 12.36 -0.86
C ALA A 303 -0.11 13.68 -1.60
N THR A 304 -1.29 13.80 -2.21
CA THR A 304 -1.61 14.95 -3.07
C THR A 304 -2.02 16.21 -2.27
N PHE A 305 -2.36 16.09 -0.98
CA PHE A 305 -3.03 17.15 -0.20
C PHE A 305 -2.49 17.30 1.24
#